data_AF-A0A422R0D1-F1
#
_entry.id   AF-A0A422R0D1-F1
#
_cell.length_a   1.000
_cell.length_b   1.000
_cell.length_c   1.000
_cell.angle_alpha   90.00
_cell.angle_beta   90.00
_cell.angle_gamma   90.00
#
_symmetry.space_group_name_H-M   'P 1'
#
loop_
_entity.id
_entity.type
_entity.pdbx_description
1 polymer ?
#
loop_
_entity_poly.entity_id
_entity_poly.type
_entity_poly.pdbx_seq_one_letter_code
_entity_poly.pdbx_strand_id
1 'polypeptide(L)'
;MTRLLTNHICTMTELREPHKVLERSGGKPVAILKNSQLVGYLVPEEATDKGQHRHATREEVMESLRRRRAVNQPVLDYLKDK
;
A
#
# COMPACT_ATOMS: atom_id res chain seq x y z
N MET A 1 1.95 -6.05 -17.71
CA MET A 1 1.66 -4.63 -17.44
C MET A 1 1.33 -4.49 -15.97
N THR A 2 2.15 -3.81 -15.18
CA THR A 2 1.87 -3.59 -13.76
C THR A 2 0.79 -2.53 -13.61
N ARG A 3 -0.32 -2.88 -12.94
CA ARG A 3 -1.39 -1.91 -12.65
C ARG A 3 -0.87 -0.92 -11.61
N LEU A 4 -0.83 0.37 -11.96
CA LEU A 4 -0.44 1.43 -11.03
C LEU A 4 -1.59 1.71 -10.05
N LEU A 5 -1.24 2.01 -8.80
CA LEU A 5 -2.18 2.40 -7.73
C LEU A 5 -2.62 3.87 -7.82
N THR A 6 -2.09 4.62 -8.77
CA THR A 6 -2.39 6.04 -9.01
C THR A 6 -2.23 6.38 -10.48
N ASN A 7 -2.88 7.46 -10.91
CA ASN A 7 -2.76 8.03 -12.25
C ASN A 7 -1.64 9.07 -12.36
N HIS A 8 -1.07 9.53 -11.23
CA HIS A 8 0.05 10.47 -11.23
C HIS A 8 1.37 9.71 -11.36
N ILE A 9 2.23 10.17 -12.26
CA ILE A 9 3.52 9.55 -12.54
C ILE A 9 4.61 10.62 -12.44
N CYS A 10 5.76 10.23 -11.91
CA CYS A 10 7.00 10.99 -12.03
C CYS A 10 8.17 10.07 -12.37
N THR A 11 9.19 10.66 -12.97
CA THR A 11 10.47 10.03 -13.27
C THR A 11 11.47 10.25 -12.13
N MET A 12 12.54 9.45 -12.10
CA MET A 12 13.64 9.62 -11.15
C MET A 12 14.28 11.02 -11.18
N THR A 13 14.27 11.69 -12.33
CA THR A 13 14.80 13.06 -12.49
C THR A 13 13.90 14.11 -11.85
N GLU A 14 12.58 13.94 -11.90
CA GLU A 14 11.63 14.87 -11.26
C GLU A 14 11.70 14.79 -9.74
N LEU A 15 12.10 13.65 -9.17
CA LEU A 15 12.31 13.49 -7.73
C LEU A 15 13.45 14.33 -7.15
N ARG A 16 14.26 15.01 -7.99
CA ARG A 16 15.21 16.02 -7.51
C ARG A 16 14.49 17.23 -6.91
N GLU A 17 13.24 17.48 -7.31
CA GLU A 17 12.38 18.55 -6.79
C GLU A 17 11.06 17.96 -6.27
N PRO A 18 11.08 17.20 -5.17
CA PRO A 18 9.92 16.42 -4.72
C PRO A 18 8.72 17.30 -4.34
N HIS A 19 8.94 18.53 -3.89
CA HIS A 19 7.88 19.49 -3.58
C HIS A 19 7.00 19.81 -4.80
N LYS A 20 7.59 20.03 -5.98
CA LYS A 20 6.83 20.27 -7.23
C LYS A 20 6.01 19.06 -7.66
N VAL A 21 6.55 17.86 -7.42
CA VAL A 21 5.85 16.60 -7.71
C VAL A 21 4.61 16.46 -6.82
N LEU A 22 4.74 16.80 -5.53
CA LEU A 22 3.64 16.77 -4.57
C LEU A 22 2.58 17.83 -4.89
N GLU A 23 2.95 19.07 -5.18
CA GLU A 23 2.02 20.14 -5.59
C GLU A 23 1.21 19.74 -6.82
N ARG A 24 1.87 19.20 -7.85
CA ARG A 24 1.21 18.71 -9.08
C ARG A 24 0.26 17.54 -8.82
N SER A 25 0.53 16.74 -7.79
CA SER A 25 -0.28 15.57 -7.45
C SER A 25 -1.60 15.93 -6.77
N GLY A 26 -1.73 17.15 -6.24
CA GLY A 26 -2.96 17.64 -5.60
C GLY A 26 -3.46 16.70 -4.51
N GLY A 27 -2.56 16.23 -3.64
CA GLY A 27 -2.91 15.34 -2.53
C GLY A 27 -3.02 13.86 -2.88
N LYS A 28 -2.76 13.46 -4.13
CA LYS A 28 -2.82 12.05 -4.54
C LYS A 28 -1.43 11.40 -4.53
N PRO A 29 -1.34 10.07 -4.28
CA PRO A 29 -0.08 9.35 -4.46
C PRO A 29 0.49 9.51 -5.88
N VAL A 30 1.81 9.45 -6.02
CA VAL A 30 2.51 9.53 -7.31
C VAL A 30 3.38 8.28 -7.52
N ALA A 31 3.23 7.62 -8.66
CA ALA A 31 4.04 6.49 -9.06
C ALA A 31 5.40 6.96 -9.59
N ILE A 32 6.48 6.40 -9.07
CA ILE A 32 7.85 6.70 -9.49
C ILE A 32 8.27 5.66 -10.52
N LEU A 33 8.65 6.10 -11.71
CA LEU A 33 9.15 5.23 -12.78
C LEU A 33 10.65 5.44 -13.03
N LYS A 34 11.35 4.32 -13.27
CA LYS A 34 12.73 4.28 -13.79
C LYS A 34 12.75 3.35 -14.99
N ASN A 35 13.13 3.84 -16.16
CA ASN A 35 13.15 3.07 -17.42
C ASN A 35 11.81 2.34 -17.67
N SER A 36 10.69 3.06 -17.50
CA SER A 36 9.32 2.54 -17.62
C SER A 36 8.93 1.45 -16.61
N GLN A 37 9.77 1.17 -15.62
CA GLN A 37 9.47 0.25 -14.52
C GLN A 37 9.05 1.04 -13.27
N LEU A 38 7.98 0.58 -12.62
CA LEU A 38 7.56 1.09 -11.33
C LEU A 38 8.61 0.75 -10.27
N VAL A 39 9.17 1.77 -9.62
CA VAL A 39 10.17 1.59 -8.56
C VAL A 39 9.68 2.03 -7.18
N GLY A 40 8.57 2.76 -7.09
CA GLY A 40 8.00 3.16 -5.81
C GLY A 40 6.82 4.12 -5.93
N TYR A 41 6.34 4.58 -4.78
CA TYR A 41 5.31 5.60 -4.67
C TYR A 41 5.78 6.73 -3.77
N LEU A 42 5.52 7.97 -4.17
CA LEU A 42 5.61 9.15 -3.33
C LEU A 42 4.21 9.50 -2.84
N VAL A 43 3.99 9.53 -1.54
CA VAL A 43 2.67 9.74 -0.93
C VAL A 43 2.69 11.03 -0.12
N PRO A 44 1.81 12.02 -0.41
CA PRO A 44 1.70 13.22 0.41
C PRO A 44 1.17 12.87 1.80
N GLU A 45 1.55 13.69 2.79
CA GLU A 45 1.18 13.51 4.20
C GLU A 45 -0.35 13.36 4.35
N GLU A 46 -1.14 14.19 3.70
CA GLU A 46 -2.62 14.16 3.74
C GLU A 46 -3.25 12.86 3.20
N ALA A 47 -2.53 12.12 2.35
CA ALA A 47 -2.98 10.84 1.81
C ALA A 47 -2.49 9.63 2.63
N THR A 48 -1.64 9.86 3.63
CA THR A 48 -1.23 8.80 4.56
C THR A 48 -2.29 8.58 5.63
N ASP A 49 -2.44 7.34 6.09
CA ASP A 49 -3.32 7.03 7.22
C ASP A 49 -2.84 7.80 8.46
N LYS A 50 -3.74 8.60 9.05
CA LYS A 50 -3.51 9.38 10.27
C LYS A 50 -3.96 8.66 11.53
N GLY A 51 -4.47 7.44 11.39
CA GLY A 51 -4.86 6.61 12.50
C GLY A 51 -3.68 6.34 13.44
N GLN A 52 -3.95 6.32 14.74
CA GLN A 52 -2.99 5.78 15.70
C GLN A 52 -2.91 4.28 15.50
N HIS A 53 -1.84 3.82 14.84
CA HIS A 53 -1.51 2.41 14.80
C HIS A 53 -1.00 2.00 16.17
N ARG A 54 -1.66 1.01 16.78
CA ARG A 54 -1.16 0.33 17.96
C ARG A 54 -0.97 -1.15 17.67
N HIS A 55 -0.09 -1.79 18.43
CA HIS A 55 0.01 -3.24 18.40
C HIS A 55 -1.31 -3.86 18.90
N ALA A 56 -1.77 -4.87 18.17
CA ALA A 56 -2.89 -5.70 18.63
C ALA A 56 -2.41 -6.60 19.77
N THR A 57 -3.25 -6.78 20.79
CA THR A 57 -2.97 -7.77 21.84
C THR A 57 -3.16 -9.18 21.30
N ARG A 58 -2.65 -10.18 22.03
CA ARG A 58 -2.83 -11.59 21.68
C ARG A 58 -4.31 -11.94 21.62
N GLU A 59 -5.11 -11.44 22.57
CA GLU A 59 -6.55 -11.69 22.66
C GLU A 59 -7.28 -11.18 21.41
N GLU A 60 -6.98 -9.94 21.00
CA GLU A 60 -7.58 -9.32 19.80
C GLU A 60 -7.22 -10.07 18.52
N VAL A 61 -5.96 -10.54 18.42
CA VAL A 61 -5.53 -11.38 17.30
C VAL A 61 -6.29 -12.70 17.30
N MET A 62 -6.37 -13.39 18.44
CA MET A 62 -7.06 -14.67 18.55
C MET A 62 -8.55 -14.55 18.26
N GLU A 63 -9.20 -13.47 18.71
CA GLU A 63 -10.59 -13.17 18.39
C GLU A 63 -10.79 -12.96 16.88
N SER A 64 -9.94 -12.14 16.26
CA SER A 64 -9.96 -11.89 14.82
C SER A 64 -9.82 -13.18 14.01
N LEU A 65 -8.90 -14.07 14.42
CA LEU A 65 -8.70 -15.38 13.80
C LEU A 65 -9.93 -16.29 13.94
N ARG A 66 -10.55 -16.34 15.12
CA ARG A 66 -11.78 -17.11 15.33
C ARG A 66 -12.93 -16.57 14.47
N ARG A 67 -13.13 -15.26 14.46
CA ARG A 67 -14.20 -14.59 13.68
C ARG A 67 -14.06 -14.85 12.19
N ARG A 68 -12.83 -14.88 11.67
CA ARG A 68 -12.56 -15.12 10.24
C ARG A 68 -12.35 -16.59 9.88
N ARG A 69 -12.50 -17.52 10.83
CA ARG A 69 -12.23 -18.95 10.60
C ARG A 69 -12.99 -19.48 9.39
N ALA A 70 -14.30 -19.24 9.30
CA ALA A 70 -15.12 -19.74 8.20
C ALA A 70 -14.67 -19.21 6.83
N VAL A 71 -14.22 -17.95 6.77
CA VAL A 71 -13.72 -17.32 5.54
C VAL A 71 -12.34 -17.88 5.16
N ASN A 72 -11.48 -18.11 6.15
CA ASN A 72 -10.10 -18.51 5.93
C ASN A 72 -9.94 -20.04 5.74
N GLN A 73 -10.89 -20.84 6.23
CA GLN A 73 -10.81 -22.31 6.26
C GLN A 73 -10.55 -22.94 4.87
N PRO A 74 -11.21 -22.51 3.78
CA PRO A 74 -10.96 -23.09 2.46
C PRO A 74 -9.52 -22.92 1.97
N VAL A 75 -8.92 -21.76 2.26
CA VAL A 75 -7.51 -21.49 1.92
C VAL A 75 -6.59 -22.35 2.77
N LEU A 76 -6.88 -22.50 4.08
CA LEU A 76 -6.09 -23.34 4.97
C LEU A 76 -6.14 -24.81 4.57
N ASP A 77 -7.29 -25.30 4.11
CA ASP A 77 -7.42 -26.69 3.66
C ASP A 77 -6.68 -26.92 2.35
N TYR A 78 -6.75 -25.98 1.40
CA TYR A 78 -5.91 -26.03 0.19
C TYR A 78 -4.41 -26.06 0.49
N LEU A 79 -3.97 -25.31 1.51
CA LEU A 79 -2.55 -25.24 1.89
C LEU A 79 -2.05 -26.49 2.62
N LYS A 80 -2.93 -27.32 3.19
CA LYS A 80 -2.51 -28.59 3.81
C LYS A 80 -2.15 -29.67 2.79
N ASP A 81 -2.72 -29.57 1.59
CA ASP A 81 -2.54 -30.54 0.50
C ASP A 81 -1.32 -30.22 -0.40
N LYS A 82 -0.55 -29.18 -0.07
CA LYS A 82 0.73 -28.81 -0.70
C LYS A 82 1.89 -29.00 0.26
#